data_AF-A0A4U1A937-F1
#
_entry.id   AF-A0A4U1A937-F1
#
_cell.length_a   1.000
_cell.length_b   1.000
_cell.length_c   1.000
_cell.angle_alpha   90.00
_cell.angle_beta   90.00
_cell.angle_gamma   90.00
#
_symmetry.space_group_name_H-M   'P 1'
#
loop_
_entity.id
_entity.type
_entity.pdbx_description
1 polymer ?
#
loop_
_entity_poly.entity_id
_entity_poly.type
_entity_poly.pdbx_seq_one_letter_code
_entity_poly.pdbx_strand_id
1 'polypeptide(L)'
;MTGRIAILLLLVFFALPVVTFADSSASNAAPLTLLQQPGKNAQTAQTPNTAKEDNELRDIQGPVPLIEQPPYLLLAGIILALLAAGAALYWFINRRTRPAPPPVPPWEKALQELAEAKRLLSPERALLYMDRVSQILRRYIEARFAIKSTRQTTGEFLQGLADTGSNSLLQRHKSELQLCLEQADMAKFAHHAQDIHSLEIIEGAVITFIKKTEPAEPQEPEKPVHQRKSSKKPKRGSA
;
A
#
# COMPACT_ATOMS: atom_id res chain seq x y z
N MET A 1 12.86 -6.07 11.40
CA MET A 1 13.50 -6.99 10.43
C MET A 1 13.19 -6.69 8.96
N THR A 2 12.23 -5.81 8.65
CA THR A 2 11.74 -5.53 7.29
C THR A 2 12.58 -4.53 6.48
N GLY A 3 13.36 -3.66 7.12
CA GLY A 3 14.22 -2.69 6.43
C GLY A 3 15.47 -3.31 5.77
N ARG A 4 15.96 -4.45 6.28
CA ARG A 4 17.17 -5.11 5.76
C ARG A 4 16.94 -5.85 4.44
N ILE A 5 15.71 -6.29 4.17
CA ILE A 5 15.34 -7.04 2.96
C ILE A 5 15.15 -6.10 1.76
N ALA A 6 14.61 -4.89 1.99
CA ALA A 6 14.41 -3.89 0.95
C ALA A 6 15.74 -3.32 0.40
N ILE A 7 16.75 -3.16 1.25
CA ILE A 7 18.09 -2.68 0.85
C ILE A 7 18.85 -3.77 0.07
N LEU A 8 18.69 -5.04 0.44
CA LEU A 8 19.33 -6.17 -0.24
C LEU A 8 18.78 -6.37 -1.66
N LEU A 9 17.48 -6.13 -1.88
CA LEU A 9 16.87 -6.20 -3.20
C LEU A 9 17.26 -5.02 -4.12
N LEU A 10 17.46 -3.83 -3.56
CA LEU A 10 17.88 -2.65 -4.32
C LEU A 10 19.35 -2.74 -4.77
N LEU A 11 20.21 -3.39 -4.00
CA LEU A 11 21.61 -3.65 -4.39
C LEU A 11 21.75 -4.74 -5.47
N VAL A 12 20.86 -5.73 -5.49
CA VAL A 12 20.87 -6.78 -6.54
C VAL A 12 20.41 -6.23 -7.90
N PHE A 13 19.55 -5.21 -7.91
CA PHE A 13 19.08 -4.58 -9.15
C PHE A 13 20.11 -3.62 -9.78
N PHE A 14 21.09 -3.14 -9.02
CA PHE A 14 22.15 -2.24 -9.50
C PHE A 14 23.41 -2.99 -9.99
N ALA A 15 23.46 -4.31 -9.83
CA ALA A 15 24.65 -5.15 -10.10
C ALA A 15 24.51 -6.09 -11.31
N LEU A 16 23.55 -5.87 -12.21
CA LEU A 16 23.51 -6.60 -13.48
C LEU A 16 24.26 -5.81 -14.56
N PRO A 17 25.29 -6.39 -15.22
CA PRO A 17 26.03 -5.69 -16.26
C PRO A 17 25.15 -5.50 -17.48
N VAL A 18 25.01 -4.25 -17.92
CA VAL A 18 24.49 -3.91 -19.24
C VAL A 18 25.43 -4.52 -20.28
N VAL A 19 24.99 -5.57 -20.98
CA VAL A 19 25.73 -6.12 -22.12
C VAL A 19 25.64 -5.11 -23.26
N THR A 20 26.72 -4.36 -23.46
CA THR A 20 26.89 -3.46 -24.60
C THR A 20 27.34 -4.28 -25.81
N PHE A 21 26.53 -4.32 -26.87
CA PHE A 21 26.94 -4.85 -28.17
C PHE A 21 27.85 -3.83 -28.87
N ALA A 22 29.09 -4.23 -29.16
CA ALA A 22 30.02 -3.46 -29.97
C ALA A 22 29.93 -3.95 -31.43
N ASP A 23 29.59 -3.05 -32.34
CA ASP A 23 29.58 -3.27 -33.79
C ASP A 23 31.01 -3.09 -34.33
N SER A 24 31.56 -4.12 -34.97
CA SER A 24 32.91 -4.10 -35.54
C SER A 24 32.81 -4.04 -37.07
N SER A 25 32.67 -2.83 -37.59
CA SER A 25 32.90 -2.53 -39.01
C SER A 25 34.42 -2.55 -39.29
N ALA A 26 34.92 -3.62 -39.90
CA ALA A 26 36.28 -3.71 -40.41
C ALA A 26 36.32 -3.78 -41.94
N SER A 27 36.83 -2.69 -42.50
CA SER A 27 37.28 -2.40 -43.86
C SER A 27 37.90 -3.60 -44.60
N ASN A 28 37.50 -3.83 -45.85
CA ASN A 28 38.25 -4.65 -46.81
C ASN A 28 38.53 -3.86 -48.08
N ALA A 29 39.78 -3.45 -48.23
CA ALA A 29 40.37 -3.05 -49.51
C ALA A 29 40.81 -4.31 -50.28
N ALA A 30 40.51 -4.36 -51.58
CA ALA A 30 40.98 -5.36 -52.54
C ALA A 30 42.48 -5.18 -52.88
N PRO A 31 43.09 -5.92 -53.84
CA PRO A 31 43.03 -7.35 -54.20
C PRO A 31 44.46 -7.95 -54.38
N LEU A 32 44.61 -9.28 -54.51
CA LEU A 32 45.75 -9.85 -55.24
C LEU A 32 45.33 -11.03 -56.13
N THR A 33 45.46 -10.78 -57.43
CA THR A 33 45.33 -11.69 -58.57
C THR A 33 46.69 -12.34 -58.84
N LEU A 34 46.74 -13.67 -59.00
CA LEU A 34 47.75 -14.51 -59.69
C LEU A 34 47.24 -15.97 -59.52
N LEU A 35 47.02 -16.88 -60.48
CA LEU A 35 47.48 -17.13 -61.85
C LEU A 35 46.45 -18.02 -62.60
N GLN A 36 45.99 -17.56 -63.78
CA GLN A 36 45.94 -18.26 -65.10
C GLN A 36 46.57 -19.70 -65.09
N GLN A 37 46.02 -20.83 -65.58
CA GLN A 37 45.35 -21.22 -66.86
C GLN A 37 45.16 -22.79 -66.87
N PRO A 38 44.85 -23.51 -67.98
CA PRO A 38 43.59 -23.72 -68.73
C PRO A 38 43.14 -25.23 -68.82
N GLY A 39 42.04 -25.51 -69.55
CA GLY A 39 41.80 -26.81 -70.23
C GLY A 39 40.56 -27.57 -69.73
N LYS A 40 39.38 -27.47 -70.38
CA LYS A 40 38.88 -28.25 -71.53
C LYS A 40 38.88 -29.79 -71.34
N ASN A 41 37.71 -30.38 -71.67
CA ASN A 41 37.38 -31.78 -72.00
C ASN A 41 36.62 -32.51 -70.85
N ALA A 42 35.32 -32.80 -70.96
CA ALA A 42 34.62 -33.71 -71.89
C ALA A 42 34.95 -35.20 -71.64
N GLN A 43 33.91 -35.92 -71.23
CA GLN A 43 33.72 -37.36 -71.00
C GLN A 43 34.54 -38.35 -71.83
N THR A 44 35.00 -39.42 -71.15
CA THR A 44 34.99 -40.85 -71.57
C THR A 44 35.29 -41.70 -70.32
N ALA A 45 34.37 -42.53 -69.83
CA ALA A 45 34.08 -43.93 -70.23
C ALA A 45 34.94 -45.00 -69.50
N GLN A 46 34.22 -45.89 -68.79
CA GLN A 46 34.49 -47.32 -68.52
C GLN A 46 35.37 -47.74 -67.32
N THR A 47 34.76 -48.59 -66.50
CA THR A 47 35.26 -49.47 -65.41
C THR A 47 36.25 -50.53 -65.97
N PRO A 48 37.19 -51.14 -65.19
CA PRO A 48 36.85 -52.17 -64.19
C PRO A 48 37.80 -52.32 -62.96
N ASN A 49 37.25 -53.00 -61.94
CA ASN A 49 37.86 -53.69 -60.77
C ASN A 49 39.40 -53.74 -60.59
N THR A 50 39.88 -53.40 -59.39
CA THR A 50 40.85 -54.20 -58.60
C THR A 50 40.71 -53.83 -57.11
N ALA A 51 40.87 -54.82 -56.23
CA ALA A 51 40.67 -54.74 -54.79
C ALA A 51 41.81 -54.06 -54.00
N LYS A 52 41.44 -53.51 -52.83
CA LYS A 52 42.20 -53.33 -51.57
C LYS A 52 43.13 -52.11 -51.39
N GLU A 53 43.05 -51.58 -50.16
CA GLU A 53 43.93 -50.63 -49.44
C GLU A 53 43.66 -49.12 -49.70
N ASP A 54 42.83 -48.43 -48.89
CA ASP A 54 42.96 -48.00 -47.48
C ASP A 54 43.70 -46.66 -47.19
N ASN A 55 43.57 -45.61 -48.01
CA ASN A 55 43.65 -44.25 -47.45
C ASN A 55 43.08 -43.17 -48.38
N GLU A 56 41.75 -43.08 -48.47
CA GLU A 56 41.11 -41.87 -48.97
C GLU A 56 40.86 -40.96 -47.77
N LEU A 57 41.80 -40.06 -47.50
CA LEU A 57 41.65 -38.99 -46.52
C LEU A 57 40.37 -38.23 -46.85
N ARG A 58 39.32 -38.44 -46.04
CA ARG A 58 38.04 -37.77 -46.23
C ARG A 58 38.21 -36.29 -45.98
N ASP A 59 37.81 -35.50 -46.97
CA ASP A 59 37.82 -34.05 -46.89
C ASP A 59 36.97 -33.56 -45.69
N ILE A 60 37.47 -32.55 -44.98
CA ILE A 60 36.86 -32.07 -43.74
C ILE A 60 35.66 -31.22 -44.13
N GLN A 61 34.46 -31.69 -43.80
CA GLN A 61 33.25 -30.88 -44.00
C GLN A 61 33.36 -29.58 -43.20
N GLY A 62 33.08 -28.46 -43.87
CA GLY A 62 33.09 -27.13 -43.25
C GLY A 62 32.13 -27.04 -42.05
N PRO A 63 32.29 -26.01 -41.20
CA PRO A 63 31.54 -25.88 -39.95
C PRO A 63 30.03 -25.93 -40.21
N VAL A 64 29.36 -26.91 -39.61
CA VAL A 64 27.90 -26.97 -39.60
C VAL A 64 27.38 -25.74 -38.85
N PRO A 65 26.50 -24.92 -39.42
CA PRO A 65 25.92 -23.79 -38.69
C PRO A 65 25.17 -24.36 -37.50
N LEU A 66 25.62 -24.01 -36.29
CA LEU A 66 24.91 -24.35 -35.07
C LEU A 66 23.59 -23.58 -35.11
N ILE A 67 22.47 -24.31 -35.12
CA ILE A 67 21.13 -23.74 -34.98
C ILE A 67 21.14 -22.92 -33.69
N GLU A 68 20.96 -21.60 -33.82
CA GLU A 68 20.90 -20.71 -32.65
C GLU A 68 19.80 -21.19 -31.71
N GLN A 69 20.17 -21.47 -30.46
CA GLN A 69 19.20 -21.94 -29.48
C GLN A 69 18.12 -20.87 -29.31
N PRO A 70 16.82 -21.23 -29.33
CA PRO A 70 15.76 -20.26 -29.12
C PRO A 70 15.98 -19.55 -27.78
N PRO A 71 15.69 -18.25 -27.65
CA PRO A 71 16.02 -17.46 -26.47
C PRO A 71 15.07 -17.76 -25.30
N TYR A 72 14.98 -19.04 -24.89
CA TYR A 72 14.20 -19.51 -23.77
C TYR A 72 14.59 -18.80 -22.47
N LEU A 73 15.86 -18.38 -22.34
CA LEU A 73 16.35 -17.56 -21.23
C LEU A 73 15.70 -16.17 -21.20
N LEU A 74 15.54 -15.53 -22.36
CA LEU A 74 14.88 -14.23 -22.49
C LEU A 74 13.39 -14.37 -22.14
N LEU A 75 12.74 -15.41 -22.66
CA LEU A 75 11.34 -15.70 -22.35
C LEU A 75 11.13 -15.99 -20.85
N ALA A 76 12.01 -16.78 -20.23
CA ALA A 76 11.99 -17.04 -18.79
C ALA A 76 12.18 -15.75 -17.97
N GLY A 77 13.08 -14.85 -18.42
CA GLY A 77 13.28 -13.55 -17.80
C GLY A 77 12.02 -12.66 -17.85
N ILE A 78 11.33 -12.62 -19.00
CA ILE A 78 10.07 -11.86 -19.15
C ILE A 78 8.99 -12.42 -18.22
N ILE A 79 8.83 -13.75 -18.17
CA ILE A 79 7.83 -14.39 -17.31
C ILE A 79 8.11 -14.07 -15.84
N LEU A 80 9.37 -14.16 -15.41
CA LEU A 80 9.76 -13.86 -14.04
C LEU A 80 9.52 -12.38 -13.68
N ALA A 81 9.83 -11.46 -14.60
CA ALA A 81 9.58 -10.03 -14.42
C ALA A 81 8.08 -9.71 -14.29
N LEU A 82 7.22 -10.34 -15.10
CA LEU A 82 5.77 -10.19 -15.01
C LEU A 82 5.21 -10.72 -13.68
N LEU A 83 5.70 -11.88 -13.21
CA LEU A 83 5.30 -12.43 -11.92
C LEU A 83 5.70 -11.52 -10.75
N ALA A 84 6.93 -10.98 -10.78
CA ALA A 84 7.41 -10.05 -9.77
C ALA A 84 6.60 -8.74 -9.77
N ALA A 85 6.31 -8.18 -10.94
CA ALA A 85 5.47 -6.99 -11.08
C ALA A 85 4.04 -7.22 -10.58
N GLY A 86 3.44 -8.37 -10.94
CA GLY A 86 2.12 -8.76 -10.46
C GLY A 86 2.06 -8.93 -8.94
N ALA A 87 3.07 -9.58 -8.35
CA ALA A 87 3.17 -9.73 -6.90
C ALA A 87 3.37 -8.38 -6.18
N ALA A 88 4.20 -7.50 -6.73
CA ALA A 88 4.41 -6.15 -6.18
C ALA A 88 3.14 -5.30 -6.26
N LEU A 89 2.42 -5.35 -7.39
CA LEU A 89 1.16 -4.65 -7.59
C LEU A 89 0.07 -5.20 -6.66
N TYR A 90 -0.07 -6.53 -6.58
CA TYR A 90 -0.98 -7.19 -5.65
C TYR A 90 -0.67 -6.80 -4.20
N TRP A 91 0.60 -6.79 -3.80
CA TRP A 91 0.99 -6.38 -2.45
C TRP A 91 0.69 -4.90 -2.17
N PHE A 92 0.92 -4.02 -3.14
CA PHE A 92 0.64 -2.58 -3.01
C PHE A 92 -0.87 -2.30 -2.92
N ILE A 93 -1.68 -2.99 -3.71
CA ILE A 93 -3.14 -2.89 -3.68
C ILE A 93 -3.70 -3.53 -2.40
N ASN A 94 -3.22 -4.71 -2.01
CA ASN A 94 -3.64 -5.41 -0.79
C ASN A 94 -3.26 -4.64 0.49
N ARG A 95 -2.19 -3.84 0.46
CA ARG A 95 -1.85 -2.94 1.57
C ARG A 95 -2.82 -1.76 1.68
N ARG A 96 -3.40 -1.29 0.57
CA ARG A 96 -4.45 -0.25 0.57
C ARG A 96 -5.85 -0.79 0.84
N THR A 97 -6.08 -2.09 0.64
CA THR A 97 -7.40 -2.74 0.72
C THR A 97 -7.55 -3.71 1.88
N ARG A 98 -6.68 -3.63 2.90
CA ARG A 98 -6.93 -4.33 4.16
C ARG A 98 -8.28 -3.84 4.70
N PRO A 99 -9.29 -4.71 4.84
CA PRO A 99 -10.55 -4.32 5.45
C PRO A 99 -10.22 -3.80 6.84
N ALA A 100 -10.55 -2.53 7.08
CA ALA A 100 -10.41 -1.97 8.41
C ALA A 100 -11.22 -2.85 9.38
N PRO A 101 -10.74 -3.09 10.61
CA PRO A 101 -11.62 -3.57 11.67
C PRO A 101 -12.89 -2.71 11.70
N PRO A 102 -14.04 -3.26 12.14
CA PRO A 102 -15.30 -2.51 12.18
C PRO A 102 -15.03 -1.12 12.74
N PRO A 103 -15.53 -0.05 12.08
CA PRO A 103 -15.12 1.31 12.42
C PRO A 103 -15.50 1.57 13.87
N VAL A 104 -14.49 1.59 14.75
CA VAL A 104 -14.66 1.99 16.15
C VAL A 104 -15.31 3.37 16.10
N PRO A 105 -16.47 3.57 16.76
CA PRO A 105 -17.16 4.82 16.66
C PRO A 105 -16.28 5.96 17.19
N PRO A 106 -16.42 7.19 16.65
CA PRO A 106 -15.52 8.29 16.96
C PRO A 106 -15.38 8.60 18.46
N TRP A 107 -16.47 8.45 19.23
CA TRP A 107 -16.49 8.71 20.67
C TRP A 107 -15.70 7.64 21.46
N GLU A 108 -15.92 6.36 21.17
CA GLU A 108 -15.15 5.28 21.80
C GLU A 108 -13.66 5.41 21.50
N LYS A 109 -13.31 5.71 20.24
CA LYS A 109 -11.92 5.91 19.85
C LYS A 109 -11.29 7.09 20.61
N ALA A 110 -12.00 8.21 20.72
CA ALA A 110 -11.50 9.38 21.44
C ALA A 110 -11.30 9.08 22.93
N LEU A 111 -12.23 8.38 23.57
CA LEU A 111 -12.12 7.97 24.98
C LEU A 111 -10.96 7.00 25.21
N GLN A 112 -10.75 6.04 24.30
CA GLN A 112 -9.59 5.14 24.34
C GLN A 112 -8.28 5.91 24.20
N GLU A 113 -8.18 6.82 23.24
CA GLU A 113 -6.97 7.64 23.04
C GLU A 113 -6.68 8.55 24.23
N LEU A 114 -7.71 9.08 24.91
CA LEU A 114 -7.56 9.86 26.16
C LEU A 114 -7.05 8.98 27.30
N ALA A 115 -7.62 7.79 27.48
CA ALA A 115 -7.16 6.85 28.48
C ALA A 115 -5.70 6.42 28.28
N GLU A 116 -5.25 6.27 27.04
CA GLU A 116 -3.84 6.04 26.72
C GLU A 116 -2.97 7.27 26.99
N ALA A 117 -3.47 8.46 26.67
CA ALA A 117 -2.78 9.73 26.89
C ALA A 117 -2.52 10.01 28.38
N LYS A 118 -3.33 9.48 29.31
CA LYS A 118 -3.07 9.58 30.76
C LYS A 118 -1.68 9.13 31.18
N ARG A 119 -1.02 8.24 30.43
CA ARG A 119 0.38 7.85 30.69
C ARG A 119 1.39 8.99 30.56
N LEU A 120 0.99 10.08 29.90
CA LEU A 120 1.77 11.30 29.74
C LEU A 120 1.45 12.34 30.82
N LEU A 121 0.49 12.09 31.72
CA LEU A 121 0.09 13.02 32.76
C LEU A 121 1.18 13.09 33.85
N SER A 122 2.13 14.00 33.66
CA SER A 122 3.18 14.33 34.63
C SER A 122 3.58 15.80 34.50
N PRO A 123 4.18 16.42 35.55
CA PRO A 123 4.60 17.82 35.50
C PRO A 123 5.57 18.10 34.33
N GLU A 124 6.50 17.17 34.10
CA GLU A 124 7.51 17.28 33.03
C GLU A 124 6.92 17.17 31.63
N ARG A 125 5.76 16.50 31.49
CA ARG A 125 5.10 16.23 30.20
C ARG A 125 3.77 16.95 30.05
N ALA A 126 3.47 17.92 30.92
CA ALA A 126 2.22 18.68 30.92
C ALA A 126 1.89 19.28 29.55
N LEU A 127 2.88 19.89 28.88
CA LEU A 127 2.73 20.47 27.55
C LEU A 127 2.41 19.40 26.48
N LEU A 128 3.11 18.25 26.52
CA LEU A 128 2.89 17.14 25.59
C LEU A 128 1.51 16.50 25.80
N TYR A 129 1.10 16.36 27.06
CA TYR A 129 -0.22 15.83 27.41
C TYR A 129 -1.32 16.76 26.89
N MET A 130 -1.21 18.07 27.13
CA MET A 130 -2.21 19.04 26.66
C MET A 130 -2.29 19.08 25.13
N ASP A 131 -1.15 19.09 24.43
CA ASP A 131 -1.15 19.04 22.97
C ASP A 131 -1.83 17.75 22.48
N ARG A 132 -1.54 16.59 23.11
CA ARG A 132 -2.18 15.31 22.78
C ARG A 132 -3.70 15.34 23.00
N VAL A 133 -4.16 15.85 24.14
CA VAL A 133 -5.61 16.01 24.45
C VAL A 133 -6.28 16.88 23.40
N SER A 134 -5.69 18.02 23.05
CA SER A 134 -6.25 18.94 22.05
C SER A 134 -6.37 18.30 20.66
N GLN A 135 -5.38 17.48 20.27
CA GLN A 135 -5.42 16.78 18.99
C GLN A 135 -6.50 15.68 18.98
N ILE A 136 -6.68 14.96 20.08
CA ILE A 136 -7.74 13.94 20.20
C ILE A 136 -9.12 14.60 20.06
N LEU A 137 -9.35 15.71 20.77
CA LEU A 137 -10.58 16.48 20.72
C LEU A 137 -10.88 17.01 19.29
N ARG A 138 -9.88 17.59 18.63
CA ARG A 138 -10.02 18.08 17.24
C ARG A 138 -10.39 16.94 16.27
N ARG A 139 -9.68 15.79 16.34
CA ARG A 139 -10.00 14.59 15.54
C ARG A 139 -11.40 14.05 15.81
N TYR A 140 -11.83 14.03 17.07
CA TYR A 140 -13.16 13.60 17.45
C TYR A 140 -14.23 14.46 16.76
N ILE A 141 -14.09 15.78 16.83
CA ILE A 141 -15.06 16.72 16.24
C ILE A 141 -15.08 16.59 14.73
N GLU A 142 -13.91 16.46 14.10
CA GLU A 142 -13.80 16.24 12.65
C GLU A 142 -14.51 14.96 12.20
N ALA A 143 -14.33 13.85 12.94
CA ALA A 143 -14.99 12.59 12.63
C ALA A 143 -16.50 12.61 12.92
N ARG A 144 -16.95 13.29 13.99
CA ARG A 144 -18.35 13.28 14.45
C ARG A 144 -19.23 14.28 13.72
N PHE A 145 -18.69 15.44 13.36
CA PHE A 145 -19.44 16.58 12.80
C PHE A 145 -19.02 16.92 11.37
N ALA A 146 -18.10 16.15 10.77
CA ALA A 146 -17.59 16.35 9.41
C ALA A 146 -16.98 17.75 9.17
N ILE A 147 -16.39 18.35 10.21
CA ILE A 147 -15.74 19.66 10.17
C ILE A 147 -14.24 19.47 10.00
N LYS A 148 -13.63 20.09 8.99
CA LYS A 148 -12.18 19.97 8.75
C LYS A 148 -11.39 20.72 9.83
N SER A 149 -11.00 20.03 10.90
CA SER A 149 -10.27 20.64 12.01
C SER A 149 -8.76 20.75 11.76
N THR A 150 -8.18 19.78 11.06
CA THR A 150 -6.71 19.56 11.06
C THR A 150 -5.91 20.67 10.35
N ARG A 151 -6.54 21.46 9.45
CA ARG A 151 -5.88 22.56 8.71
C ARG A 151 -6.26 23.96 9.21
N GLN A 152 -7.12 24.05 10.20
CA GLN A 152 -7.68 25.31 10.67
C GLN A 152 -6.97 25.76 11.96
N THR A 153 -6.85 27.08 12.12
CA THR A 153 -6.53 27.64 13.45
C THR A 153 -7.72 27.42 14.40
N THR A 154 -7.50 27.51 15.72
CA THR A 154 -8.59 27.36 16.70
C THR A 154 -9.73 28.37 16.46
N GLY A 155 -9.41 29.61 16.10
CA GLY A 155 -10.40 30.63 15.77
C GLY A 155 -11.24 30.27 14.54
N GLU A 156 -10.60 29.84 13.45
CA GLU A 156 -11.28 29.38 12.24
C GLU A 156 -12.14 28.14 12.49
N PHE A 157 -11.62 27.20 13.29
CA PHE A 157 -12.35 26.01 13.69
C PHE A 157 -13.62 26.37 14.44
N LEU A 158 -13.54 27.25 15.45
CA LEU A 158 -14.69 27.71 16.23
C LEU A 158 -15.70 28.52 15.41
N GLN A 159 -15.25 29.25 14.39
CA GLN A 159 -16.12 29.94 13.42
C GLN A 159 -16.85 28.94 12.53
N GLY A 160 -16.15 27.93 11.99
CA GLY A 160 -16.77 26.86 11.19
C GLY A 160 -17.86 26.09 11.96
N LEU A 161 -17.75 25.99 13.29
CA LEU A 161 -18.82 25.43 14.13
C LEU A 161 -20.10 26.27 14.07
N ALA A 162 -19.99 27.61 14.04
CA ALA A 162 -21.12 28.54 13.96
C ALA A 162 -21.83 28.43 12.60
N ASP A 163 -21.04 28.37 11.53
CA ASP A 163 -21.56 28.34 10.15
C ASP A 163 -22.25 27.02 9.81
N THR A 164 -21.91 25.94 10.51
CA THR A 164 -22.52 24.63 10.27
C THR A 164 -24.03 24.64 10.60
N GLY A 165 -24.54 25.60 11.39
CA GLY A 165 -25.97 25.98 11.51
C GLY A 165 -26.98 24.91 11.96
N SER A 166 -26.61 23.64 11.94
CA SER A 166 -27.52 22.48 11.97
C SER A 166 -27.21 21.50 13.11
N ASN A 167 -26.07 21.66 13.80
CA ASN A 167 -25.69 20.85 14.96
C ASN A 167 -25.99 21.58 16.28
N SER A 168 -27.25 21.52 16.72
CA SER A 168 -27.72 22.12 17.98
C SER A 168 -26.93 21.67 19.21
N LEU A 169 -26.46 20.42 19.23
CA LEU A 169 -25.64 19.87 20.31
C LEU A 169 -24.28 20.56 20.42
N LEU A 170 -23.64 20.85 19.28
CA LEU A 170 -22.32 21.46 19.25
C LEU A 170 -22.37 22.94 19.66
N GLN A 171 -23.43 23.65 19.27
CA GLN A 171 -23.69 25.02 19.70
C GLN A 171 -23.92 25.10 21.22
N ARG A 172 -24.67 24.16 21.79
CA ARG A 172 -24.93 24.12 23.25
C ARG A 172 -23.65 24.00 24.08
N HIS A 173 -22.62 23.31 23.56
CA HIS A 173 -21.35 23.08 24.25
C HIS A 173 -20.19 23.92 23.70
N LYS A 174 -20.47 24.93 22.87
CA LYS A 174 -19.44 25.74 22.20
C LYS A 174 -18.52 26.47 23.19
N SER A 175 -19.08 27.02 24.28
CA SER A 175 -18.29 27.75 25.29
C SER A 175 -17.31 26.84 26.03
N GLU A 176 -17.74 25.64 26.43
CA GLU A 176 -16.89 24.62 27.06
C GLU A 176 -15.76 24.20 26.11
N LEU A 177 -16.08 24.00 24.83
CA LEU A 177 -15.13 23.63 23.79
C LEU A 177 -14.11 24.75 23.52
N GLN A 178 -14.58 25.99 23.42
CA GLN A 178 -13.72 27.16 23.21
C GLN A 178 -12.71 27.31 24.34
N LEU A 179 -13.16 27.26 25.60
CA LEU A 179 -12.28 27.35 26.75
C LEU A 179 -11.21 26.25 26.73
N CYS A 180 -11.59 25.01 26.42
CA CYS A 180 -10.63 23.90 26.33
C CYS A 180 -9.55 24.13 25.27
N LEU A 181 -9.93 24.59 24.07
CA LEU A 181 -8.99 24.78 22.97
C LEU A 181 -8.08 26.00 23.17
N GLU A 182 -8.61 27.08 23.76
CA GLU A 182 -7.82 28.26 24.12
C GLU A 182 -6.76 27.92 25.17
N GLN A 183 -7.10 27.14 26.19
CA GLN A 183 -6.14 26.68 27.21
C GLN A 183 -5.05 25.80 26.58
N ALA A 184 -5.41 24.94 25.63
CA ALA A 184 -4.45 24.11 24.92
C ALA A 184 -3.48 24.94 24.05
N ASP A 185 -4.00 25.95 23.34
CA ASP A 185 -3.18 26.85 22.53
C ASP A 185 -2.28 27.72 23.41
N MET A 186 -2.76 28.20 24.57
CA MET A 186 -1.93 28.91 25.54
C MET A 186 -0.78 28.03 26.05
N ALA A 187 -1.04 26.77 26.40
CA ALA A 187 0.02 25.84 26.78
C ALA A 187 1.05 25.66 25.64
N LYS A 188 0.59 25.48 24.40
CA LYS A 188 1.43 25.25 23.22
C LYS A 188 2.32 26.44 22.86
N PHE A 189 1.77 27.65 22.88
CA PHE A 189 2.44 28.85 22.36
C PHE A 189 3.06 29.74 23.44
N ALA A 190 2.47 29.80 24.64
CA ALA A 190 3.00 30.61 25.74
C ALA A 190 3.96 29.83 26.67
N HIS A 191 4.20 28.54 26.39
CA HIS A 191 4.96 27.62 27.26
C HIS A 191 4.47 27.62 28.71
N HIS A 192 3.18 27.94 28.89
CA HIS A 192 2.56 28.00 30.19
C HIS A 192 2.18 26.57 30.62
N ALA A 193 3.06 25.94 31.40
CA ALA A 193 2.77 24.65 31.99
C ALA A 193 1.58 24.78 32.94
N GLN A 194 0.49 24.06 32.64
CA GLN A 194 -0.65 23.94 33.54
C GLN A 194 -0.29 22.96 34.65
N ASP A 195 -0.82 23.18 35.86
CA ASP A 195 -0.70 22.20 36.93
C ASP A 195 -1.47 20.92 36.59
N ILE A 196 -1.14 19.82 37.26
CA ILE A 196 -1.80 18.52 37.01
C ILE A 196 -3.30 18.62 37.24
N HIS A 197 -3.73 19.35 38.27
CA HIS A 197 -5.13 19.50 38.63
C HIS A 197 -5.95 20.18 37.51
N SER A 198 -5.42 21.23 36.89
CA SER A 198 -6.04 21.91 35.76
C SER A 198 -6.11 21.00 34.54
N LEU A 199 -5.07 20.19 34.29
CA LEU A 199 -5.07 19.19 33.21
C LEU A 199 -6.15 18.13 33.41
N GLU A 200 -6.37 17.67 34.65
CA GLU A 200 -7.43 16.73 34.98
C GLU A 200 -8.83 17.34 34.84
N ILE A 201 -9.01 18.62 35.23
CA ILE A 201 -10.27 19.35 35.01
C ILE A 201 -10.57 19.44 33.51
N ILE A 202 -9.57 19.82 32.70
CA ILE A 202 -9.73 19.96 31.26
C ILE A 202 -10.01 18.60 30.61
N GLU A 203 -9.30 17.54 31.00
CA GLU A 203 -9.60 16.17 30.56
C GLU A 203 -11.05 15.78 30.92
N GLY A 204 -11.49 16.04 32.15
CA GLY A 204 -12.85 15.77 32.60
C GLY A 204 -13.91 16.50 31.76
N ALA A 205 -13.65 17.76 31.42
CA ALA A 205 -14.49 18.54 30.53
C ALA A 205 -14.56 17.95 29.12
N VAL A 206 -13.42 17.52 28.55
CA VAL A 206 -13.34 16.86 27.25
C VAL A 206 -14.11 15.54 27.23
N ILE A 207 -13.92 14.69 28.24
CA ILE A 207 -14.66 13.42 28.37
C ILE A 207 -16.15 13.68 28.46
N THR A 208 -16.56 14.66 29.26
CA THR A 208 -17.96 15.04 29.42
C THR A 208 -18.56 15.54 28.11
N PHE A 209 -17.82 16.36 27.36
CA PHE A 209 -18.22 16.84 26.04
C PHE A 209 -18.44 15.68 25.05
N ILE A 210 -17.48 14.75 24.97
CA ILE A 210 -17.56 13.58 24.08
C ILE A 210 -18.81 12.77 24.41
N LYS A 211 -19.03 12.43 25.68
CA LYS A 211 -20.19 11.64 26.13
C LYS A 211 -21.52 12.32 25.85
N LYS A 212 -21.61 13.64 26.04
CA LYS A 212 -22.84 14.42 25.75
C LYS A 212 -23.14 14.53 24.25
N THR A 213 -22.15 14.30 23.39
CA THR A 213 -22.27 14.43 21.93
C THR A 213 -22.27 13.09 21.19
N GLU A 214 -22.29 11.98 21.94
CA GLU A 214 -22.59 10.64 21.43
C GLU A 214 -23.96 10.64 20.74
N PRO A 215 -24.10 10.05 19.54
CA PRO A 215 -25.41 9.83 18.96
C PRO A 215 -26.26 9.01 19.92
N ALA A 216 -27.52 9.40 20.11
CA ALA A 216 -28.49 8.48 20.69
C ALA A 216 -28.49 7.21 19.83
N GLU A 217 -28.35 6.04 20.46
CA GLU A 217 -28.39 4.77 19.75
C GLU A 217 -29.61 4.76 18.81
N PRO A 218 -29.43 4.46 17.52
CA PRO A 218 -30.55 4.04 16.70
C PRO A 218 -31.12 2.82 17.41
N GLN A 219 -32.36 2.92 17.90
CA GLN A 219 -33.10 1.74 18.34
C GLN A 219 -33.00 0.71 17.20
N GLU A 220 -32.35 -0.41 17.49
CA GLU A 220 -32.22 -1.53 16.56
C GLU A 220 -33.62 -1.81 15.98
N PRO A 221 -33.81 -1.87 14.65
CA PRO A 221 -35.12 -2.18 14.10
C PRO A 221 -35.53 -3.53 14.68
N GLU A 222 -36.58 -3.49 15.50
CA GLU A 222 -37.21 -4.64 16.14
C GLU A 222 -37.31 -5.77 15.11
N LYS A 223 -36.50 -6.81 15.27
CA LYS A 223 -36.56 -8.00 14.41
C LYS A 223 -38.02 -8.43 14.37
N PRO A 224 -38.67 -8.56 13.21
CA PRO A 224 -40.05 -8.99 13.15
C PRO A 224 -40.10 -10.39 13.77
N VAL A 225 -40.71 -10.46 14.97
CA VAL A 225 -41.05 -11.70 15.64
C VAL A 225 -41.89 -12.48 14.64
N HIS A 226 -41.26 -13.48 14.03
CA HIS A 226 -41.94 -14.42 13.15
C HIS A 226 -42.97 -15.14 14.02
N GLN A 227 -44.21 -14.65 13.99
CA GLN A 227 -45.37 -15.37 14.51
C GLN A 227 -45.43 -16.69 13.75
N ARG A 228 -44.82 -17.73 14.32
CA ARG A 228 -45.15 -19.11 14.00
C ARG A 228 -46.62 -19.28 14.36
N LYS A 229 -47.49 -19.10 13.36
CA LYS A 229 -48.89 -19.50 13.40
C LYS A 229 -48.94 -20.91 13.96
N SER A 230 -49.43 -21.06 15.20
CA SER A 230 -49.77 -22.36 15.75
C SER A 230 -50.91 -22.92 14.91
N SER A 231 -50.59 -23.89 14.06
CA SER A 231 -51.56 -24.73 13.37
C SER A 231 -52.34 -25.55 14.40
N LYS A 232 -53.40 -24.96 14.95
CA LYS A 232 -54.37 -25.68 15.79
C LYS A 232 -55.29 -26.49 14.88
N LYS A 233 -54.92 -27.76 14.70
CA LYS A 233 -55.71 -28.80 14.03
C LYS A 233 -57.06 -28.96 14.74
N PRO A 234 -58.21 -28.90 14.03
CA PRO A 234 -59.50 -29.18 14.66
C PRO A 234 -59.65 -30.68 14.92
N LYS A 235 -59.92 -31.04 16.18
CA LYS A 235 -60.39 -32.38 16.57
C LYS A 235 -61.75 -32.61 15.90
N ARG A 236 -61.82 -33.54 14.95
CA ARG A 236 -63.09 -34.16 14.54
C ARG A 236 -63.55 -35.07 15.69
N GLY A 237 -64.75 -34.81 16.19
CA GLY A 237 -65.46 -35.66 17.12
C GLY A 237 -66.95 -35.43 16.95
N SER A 238 -67.62 -36.31 16.21
CA SER A 238 -69.06 -36.59 16.28
C SER A 238 -69.38 -37.76 15.37
N ALA A 239 -69.47 -38.94 15.97
CA ALA A 239 -70.58 -39.89 15.91
C ALA A 239 -70.15 -41.17 16.62
#